data_AF-Q10ZQ5-F1
#
_entry.id   AF-Q10ZQ5-F1
#
_cell.length_a   1.000
_cell.length_b   1.000
_cell.length_c   1.000
_cell.angle_alpha   90.00
_cell.angle_beta   90.00
_cell.angle_gamma   90.00
#
_symmetry.space_group_name_H-M   'P 1'
#
loop_
_entity.id
_entity.type
_entity.pdbx_description
1 polymer ?
#
loop_
_entity_poly.entity_id
_entity_poly.type
_entity_poly.pdbx_seq_one_letter_code
_entity_poly.pdbx_strand_id
1 'polypeptide(L)'
;MNEATGEIVTAVVTTNNVSDDQVFSDLLDGVEGEIAQVSGDGADDKYKCYETAHQRGIKTTIPPRKNAVIRQHGNCKALTAPRDENLRGIRQIGRQKWKHESGYHRRSLSETTMFRFKVLFGGKLRRR
;
A
#
# COMPACT_ATOMS: atom_id res chain seq x y z
N MET A 1 8.17 -2.33 -6.05
CA MET A 1 8.42 -3.44 -6.99
C MET A 1 7.38 -3.36 -8.09
N ASN A 2 7.78 -3.51 -9.34
CA ASN A 2 6.87 -3.62 -10.47
C ASN A 2 6.35 -5.07 -10.52
N GLU A 3 5.04 -5.27 -10.41
CA GLU A 3 4.45 -6.62 -10.33
C GLU A 3 4.44 -7.36 -11.67
N ALA A 4 4.58 -6.66 -12.80
CA ALA A 4 4.64 -7.25 -14.13
C ALA A 4 6.05 -7.77 -14.45
N THR A 5 7.10 -7.01 -14.10
CA THR A 5 8.50 -7.35 -14.40
C THR A 5 9.21 -8.05 -13.24
N GLY A 6 8.74 -7.86 -12.01
CA GLY A 6 9.42 -8.32 -10.80
C GLY A 6 10.58 -7.41 -10.37
N GLU A 7 10.77 -6.26 -10.99
CA GLU A 7 11.89 -5.36 -10.70
C GLU A 7 11.68 -4.58 -9.39
N ILE A 8 12.75 -4.44 -8.62
CA ILE A 8 12.80 -3.50 -7.50
C ILE A 8 13.20 -2.14 -8.08
N VAL A 9 12.19 -1.29 -8.31
CA VAL A 9 12.38 0.05 -8.91
C VAL A 9 12.94 1.06 -7.91
N THR A 10 12.54 0.95 -6.65
CA THR A 10 12.90 1.87 -5.57
C THR A 10 12.99 1.09 -4.26
N ALA A 11 13.88 1.54 -3.37
CA ALA A 11 14.03 0.99 -2.03
C ALA A 11 14.54 2.08 -1.07
N VAL A 12 14.00 2.10 0.14
CA VAL A 12 14.43 2.99 1.22
C VAL A 12 14.84 2.14 2.41
N VAL A 13 16.04 2.38 2.95
CA VAL A 13 16.56 1.70 4.13
C VAL A 13 16.30 2.58 5.34
N THR A 14 15.62 2.04 6.35
CA THR A 14 15.24 2.78 7.55
C THR A 14 15.69 2.12 8.83
N THR A 15 15.81 2.93 9.87
CA THR A 15 15.95 2.49 11.25
C THR A 15 14.58 2.11 11.84
N ASN A 16 14.58 1.31 12.90
CA ASN A 16 13.35 0.74 13.51
C ASN A 16 12.38 1.78 14.11
N ASN A 17 12.77 3.06 14.20
CA ASN A 17 11.95 4.17 14.69
C ASN A 17 11.18 4.90 13.58
N VAL A 18 11.40 4.57 12.31
CA VAL A 18 10.72 5.20 11.17
C VAL A 18 9.53 4.35 10.75
N SER A 19 8.36 4.98 10.63
CA SER A 19 7.13 4.31 10.21
C SER A 19 6.94 4.39 8.68
N ASP A 20 6.22 3.41 8.12
CA ASP A 20 6.05 3.30 6.65
C ASP A 20 5.50 4.57 5.97
N ASP A 21 4.63 5.32 6.63
CA ASP A 21 4.04 6.56 6.12
C ASP A 21 5.03 7.75 6.06
N GLN A 22 6.16 7.65 6.78
CA GLN A 22 7.22 8.65 6.70
C GLN A 22 8.03 8.48 5.42
N VAL A 23 8.21 7.25 4.95
CA VAL A 23 9.04 6.91 3.78
C VAL A 23 8.23 6.69 2.51
N PHE A 24 6.91 6.63 2.64
CA PHE A 24 6.02 6.36 1.52
C PHE A 24 6.18 7.38 0.38
N SER A 25 6.35 8.67 0.70
CA SER A 25 6.64 9.69 -0.33
C SER A 25 7.95 9.41 -1.03
N ASP A 26 9.03 9.20 -0.27
CA ASP A 26 10.37 8.94 -0.79
C ASP A 26 10.40 7.71 -1.72
N LEU A 27 9.64 6.67 -1.37
CA LEU A 27 9.46 5.50 -2.23
C LEU A 27 8.81 5.88 -3.57
N LEU A 28 7.74 6.67 -3.55
CA LEU A 28 7.07 7.12 -4.78
C LEU A 28 7.96 8.06 -5.60
N ASP A 29 8.76 8.91 -4.96
CA ASP A 29 9.70 9.83 -5.60
C ASP A 29 10.86 9.10 -6.28
N GLY A 30 11.25 7.94 -5.78
CA GLY A 30 12.28 7.11 -6.38
C GLY A 30 11.83 6.30 -7.61
N VAL A 31 10.56 6.39 -8.03
CA VAL A 31 10.07 5.71 -9.24
C VAL A 31 10.13 6.65 -10.42
N GLU A 32 10.92 6.29 -11.43
CA GLU A 32 10.93 6.98 -12.71
C GLU A 32 9.69 6.56 -13.53
N GLY A 33 8.80 7.51 -13.82
CA GLY A 33 7.61 7.31 -14.65
C GLY A 33 6.28 7.43 -13.90
N GLU A 34 5.19 7.17 -14.62
CA GLU A 34 3.83 7.27 -14.07
C GLU A 34 3.45 6.02 -13.27
N ILE A 35 2.92 6.24 -12.06
CA ILE A 35 2.42 5.17 -11.20
C ILE A 35 0.89 5.15 -11.28
N ALA A 36 0.33 4.18 -12.00
CA ALA A 36 -1.13 4.06 -12.09
C ALA A 36 -1.78 3.61 -10.77
N GLN A 37 -1.14 2.68 -10.05
CA GLN A 37 -1.68 2.10 -8.82
C GLN A 37 -0.56 1.70 -7.85
N VAL A 38 -0.79 1.90 -6.55
CA VAL A 38 0.01 1.32 -5.46
C VAL A 38 -0.83 0.37 -4.63
N SER A 39 -0.26 -0.79 -4.29
CA SER A 39 -0.92 -1.81 -3.47
C SER A 39 -0.13 -2.12 -2.19
N GLY A 40 -0.59 -1.58 -1.07
CA GLY A 40 0.00 -1.73 0.27
C GLY A 40 -0.68 -2.83 1.10
N ASP A 41 -0.13 -3.16 2.27
CA ASP A 41 -0.82 -4.04 3.24
C ASP A 41 -1.44 -3.21 4.37
N GLY A 42 -1.98 -3.88 5.38
CA GLY A 42 -2.61 -3.18 6.50
C GLY A 42 -1.66 -2.22 7.23
N ALA A 43 -0.34 -2.39 7.19
CA ALA A 43 0.61 -1.45 7.78
C ALA A 43 0.53 -0.07 7.11
N ASP A 44 0.30 -0.05 5.79
CA ASP A 44 0.16 1.14 4.95
C ASP A 44 -1.22 1.82 5.06
N ASP A 45 -2.18 1.23 5.79
CA ASP A 45 -3.52 1.79 5.99
C ASP A 45 -3.52 3.03 6.91
N LYS A 46 -2.88 4.09 6.46
CA LYS A 46 -2.67 5.35 7.17
C LYS A 46 -3.06 6.53 6.27
N TYR A 47 -3.72 7.54 6.85
CA TYR A 47 -4.21 8.70 6.08
C TYR A 47 -3.15 9.36 5.21
N LYS A 48 -1.94 9.55 5.76
CA LYS A 48 -0.82 10.16 5.05
C LYS A 48 -0.44 9.39 3.78
N CYS A 49 -0.45 8.05 3.80
CA CYS A 49 -0.16 7.26 2.59
C CYS A 49 -1.20 7.51 1.49
N TYR A 50 -2.49 7.54 1.84
CA TYR A 50 -3.56 7.84 0.89
C TYR A 50 -3.50 9.27 0.37
N GLU A 51 -3.22 10.25 1.24
CA GLU A 51 -3.08 11.66 0.86
C GLU A 51 -1.91 11.86 -0.11
N THR A 52 -0.74 11.31 0.19
CA THR A 52 0.44 11.39 -0.68
C THR A 52 0.17 10.76 -2.05
N ALA A 53 -0.46 9.58 -2.10
CA ALA A 53 -0.81 8.94 -3.36
C ALA A 53 -1.88 9.73 -4.13
N HIS A 54 -2.91 10.21 -3.45
CA HIS A 54 -4.00 10.99 -4.04
C HIS A 54 -3.50 12.31 -4.65
N GLN A 55 -2.60 13.03 -3.96
CA GLN A 55 -1.98 14.26 -4.48
C GLN A 55 -1.22 14.04 -5.79
N ARG A 56 -0.77 12.80 -6.05
CA ARG A 56 -0.07 12.39 -7.27
C ARG A 56 -0.99 11.73 -8.30
N GLY A 57 -2.29 11.66 -8.05
CA GLY A 57 -3.26 10.99 -8.92
C GLY A 57 -3.15 9.46 -8.93
N ILE A 58 -2.46 8.86 -7.96
CA ILE A 58 -2.17 7.42 -7.91
C ILE A 58 -3.34 6.68 -7.24
N LYS A 59 -3.87 5.64 -7.89
CA LYS A 59 -4.87 4.77 -7.28
C LYS A 59 -4.26 4.00 -6.11
N THR A 60 -4.88 4.09 -4.94
CA THR A 60 -4.40 3.40 -3.73
C THR A 60 -5.26 2.18 -3.41
N THR A 61 -4.65 0.99 -3.43
CA THR A 61 -5.32 -0.28 -3.14
C THR A 61 -4.73 -0.91 -1.89
N ILE A 62 -5.21 -0.47 -0.72
CA ILE A 62 -4.71 -0.93 0.59
C ILE A 62 -5.88 -1.54 1.37
N PRO A 63 -5.76 -2.78 1.89
CA PRO A 63 -6.80 -3.38 2.67
C PRO A 63 -6.87 -2.67 4.04
N PRO A 64 -8.06 -2.28 4.50
CA PRO A 64 -8.18 -1.60 5.77
C PRO A 64 -7.82 -2.53 6.93
N ARG A 65 -7.29 -1.94 8.01
CA ARG A 65 -7.08 -2.63 9.29
C ARG A 65 -8.42 -3.08 9.89
N LYS A 66 -8.40 -4.13 10.71
CA LYS A 66 -9.59 -4.71 11.34
C LYS A 66 -10.48 -3.68 12.05
N ASN A 67 -9.88 -2.68 12.68
CA ASN A 67 -10.56 -1.63 13.44
C ASN A 67 -10.56 -0.27 12.71
N ALA A 68 -10.50 -0.28 11.38
CA ALA A 68 -10.52 0.95 10.60
C ALA A 68 -11.89 1.65 10.68
N VAL A 69 -11.88 2.89 11.17
CA VAL A 69 -13.06 3.75 11.29
C VAL A 69 -12.94 4.91 10.31
N ILE A 70 -14.08 5.32 9.75
CA ILE A 70 -14.22 6.54 8.94
C ILE A 70 -14.07 7.73 9.87
N ARG A 71 -13.10 8.60 9.64
CA ARG A 71 -12.91 9.82 10.46
C ARG A 71 -13.86 10.92 10.06
N GLN A 72 -14.19 11.01 8.78
CA GLN A 72 -14.97 12.10 8.23
C GLN A 72 -16.38 11.63 7.91
N HIS A 73 -17.29 11.90 8.85
CA HIS A 73 -18.69 11.56 8.71
C HIS A 73 -19.35 12.39 7.61
N GLY A 74 -20.38 11.85 6.96
CA GLY A 74 -21.08 12.50 5.84
C GLY A 74 -21.74 13.84 6.15
N ASN A 75 -21.81 14.22 7.43
CA ASN A 75 -22.32 15.53 7.88
C ASN A 75 -21.22 16.60 8.01
N CYS A 76 -19.95 16.25 7.79
CA CYS A 76 -18.85 17.19 7.76
C CYS A 76 -18.77 17.84 6.36
N LYS A 77 -18.71 19.18 6.29
CA LYS A 77 -18.58 19.94 5.03
C LYS A 77 -17.22 19.80 4.32
N ALA A 78 -16.27 19.10 4.94
CA ALA A 78 -14.94 18.93 4.38
C ALA A 78 -14.93 17.80 3.33
N LEU A 79 -14.00 17.89 2.37
CA LEU A 79 -13.82 16.91 1.30
C LEU A 79 -13.51 15.53 1.88
N THR A 80 -14.16 14.47 1.38
CA THR A 80 -13.98 13.11 1.90
C THR A 80 -12.52 12.66 1.79
N ALA A 81 -11.92 12.20 2.89
CA ALA A 81 -10.58 11.62 2.86
C ALA A 81 -10.54 10.36 1.95
N PRO A 82 -9.53 10.20 1.08
CA PRO A 82 -9.46 9.06 0.15
C PRO A 82 -9.45 7.69 0.84
N ARG A 83 -8.85 7.61 2.04
CA ARG A 83 -8.91 6.42 2.90
C ARG A 83 -10.35 6.06 3.29
N ASP A 84 -11.15 7.06 3.62
CA ASP A 84 -12.53 6.86 4.03
C ASP A 84 -13.42 6.47 2.83
N GLU A 85 -13.11 6.91 1.61
CA GLU A 85 -13.75 6.44 0.38
C GLU A 85 -13.50 4.95 0.14
N ASN A 86 -12.25 4.50 0.31
CA ASN A 86 -11.90 3.09 0.24
C ASN A 86 -12.70 2.25 1.26
N LEU A 87 -12.82 2.75 2.50
CA LEU A 87 -13.64 2.11 3.54
C LEU A 87 -15.13 2.05 3.17
N ARG A 88 -15.70 3.13 2.62
CA ARG A 88 -17.09 3.16 2.15
C ARG A 88 -17.32 2.16 1.04
N GLY A 89 -16.43 2.12 0.04
CA GLY A 89 -16.48 1.15 -1.05
C GLY A 89 -16.50 -0.28 -0.50
N ILE A 90 -15.56 -0.63 0.38
CA ILE A 90 -15.50 -1.96 1.00
C ILE A 90 -16.78 -2.30 1.78
N ARG A 91 -17.37 -1.33 2.49
CA ARG A 91 -18.65 -1.53 3.20
C ARG A 91 -19.82 -1.77 2.25
N GLN A 92 -19.80 -1.18 1.07
CA GLN A 92 -20.86 -1.31 0.07
C GLN A 92 -20.80 -2.63 -0.71
N ILE A 93 -19.62 -3.01 -1.22
CA ILE A 93 -19.48 -4.18 -2.10
C ILE A 93 -18.95 -5.43 -1.37
N GLY A 94 -18.48 -5.27 -0.14
CA GLY A 94 -17.83 -6.33 0.63
C GLY A 94 -16.34 -6.50 0.31
N ARG A 95 -15.57 -6.94 1.30
CA ARG A 95 -14.09 -7.02 1.21
C ARG A 95 -13.59 -7.97 0.12
N GLN A 96 -14.26 -9.10 -0.10
CA GLN A 96 -13.84 -10.07 -1.12
C GLN A 96 -13.99 -9.50 -2.52
N LYS A 97 -15.16 -8.95 -2.84
CA LYS A 97 -15.43 -8.30 -4.12
C LYS A 97 -14.52 -7.10 -4.35
N TRP A 98 -14.30 -6.28 -3.32
CA TRP A 98 -13.34 -5.19 -3.39
C TRP A 98 -11.91 -5.65 -3.74
N LYS A 99 -11.42 -6.77 -3.18
CA LYS A 99 -10.09 -7.28 -3.52
C LYS A 99 -9.98 -7.67 -4.99
N HIS A 100 -11.06 -8.19 -5.56
CA HIS A 100 -11.13 -8.56 -6.98
C HIS A 100 -11.16 -7.31 -7.86
N GLU A 101 -12.11 -6.40 -7.63
CA GLU A 101 -12.31 -5.20 -8.45
C GLU A 101 -11.17 -4.18 -8.35
N SER A 102 -10.54 -4.07 -7.17
CA SER A 102 -9.40 -3.16 -6.98
C SER A 102 -8.09 -3.69 -7.55
N GLY A 103 -8.04 -4.96 -7.99
CA GLY A 103 -6.83 -5.62 -8.45
C GLY A 103 -5.85 -5.96 -7.33
N TYR A 104 -6.27 -5.90 -6.05
CA TYR A 104 -5.40 -6.15 -4.89
C TYR A 104 -4.67 -7.50 -4.96
N HIS A 105 -5.28 -8.52 -5.59
CA HIS A 105 -4.66 -9.84 -5.74
C HIS A 105 -3.33 -9.82 -6.48
N ARG A 106 -3.06 -8.80 -7.32
CA ARG A 106 -1.78 -8.65 -8.03
C ARG A 106 -0.58 -8.47 -7.09
N ARG A 107 -0.82 -8.02 -5.86
CA ARG A 107 0.21 -7.87 -4.82
C ARG A 107 0.95 -9.18 -4.51
N SER A 108 0.29 -10.34 -4.64
CA SER A 108 0.91 -11.65 -4.38
C SER A 108 2.10 -11.95 -5.30
N LEU A 109 2.13 -11.37 -6.51
CA LEU A 109 3.25 -11.46 -7.44
C LEU A 109 4.49 -10.77 -6.84
N SER A 110 4.32 -9.54 -6.35
CA SER A 110 5.40 -8.80 -5.71
C SER A 110 5.88 -9.47 -4.42
N GLU A 111 4.96 -9.99 -3.60
CA GLU A 111 5.31 -10.73 -2.38
C GLU A 111 6.11 -12.00 -2.69
N THR A 112 5.73 -12.74 -3.72
CA THR A 112 6.44 -13.94 -4.15
C THR A 112 7.85 -13.62 -4.65
N THR A 113 8.00 -12.58 -5.47
CA THR A 113 9.32 -12.15 -5.95
C THR A 113 10.21 -11.68 -4.80
N MET A 114 9.66 -10.90 -3.85
CA MET A 114 10.39 -10.48 -2.66
C MET A 114 10.78 -11.67 -1.75
N PHE A 115 9.90 -12.66 -1.61
CA PHE A 115 10.23 -13.90 -0.90
C PHE A 115 11.41 -14.62 -1.54
N ARG A 116 11.41 -14.78 -2.88
CA ARG A 116 12.54 -15.38 -3.61
C ARG A 116 13.82 -14.59 -3.43
N PHE A 117 13.76 -13.27 -3.54
CA PHE A 117 14.90 -12.38 -3.30
C PHE A 117 15.49 -12.60 -1.90
N LYS A 118 14.65 -12.60 -0.86
CA LYS A 118 15.06 -12.87 0.52
C LYS A 118 15.64 -14.27 0.71
N VAL A 119 15.13 -15.28 0.01
CA VAL A 119 15.68 -16.64 0.11
C VAL A 119 17.04 -16.77 -0.57
N LEU A 120 17.23 -16.10 -1.71
CA LEU A 120 18.48 -16.15 -2.48
C LEU A 120 19.61 -15.35 -1.82
N PHE A 121 19.30 -14.16 -1.30
CA PHE A 121 20.29 -13.24 -0.76
C PHE A 121 20.27 -13.12 0.77
N GLY A 122 19.19 -13.56 1.43
CA GLY A 122 19.07 -13.57 2.88
C GLY A 122 19.73 -14.82 3.45
N GLY A 123 20.88 -14.65 4.10
CA GLY A 123 21.55 -15.73 4.81
C GLY A 123 20.61 -16.43 5.81
N LYS A 124 20.78 -17.75 5.98
CA LYS A 124 20.04 -18.52 6.98
C LYS A 124 20.80 -18.46 8.31
N LEU A 125 20.21 -17.87 9.34
CA LEU A 125 20.71 -18.00 10.71
C LEU A 125 20.36 -19.41 11.21
N ARG A 126 21.33 -20.33 11.17
CA ARG A 126 21.22 -21.64 11.80
C ARG A 126 21.80 -21.55 13.21
N ARG A 127 20.94 -21.60 14.22
CA ARG A 127 21.36 -21.75 15.62
C ARG A 127 22.06 -23.12 15.77
N ARG A 128 23.30 -23.12 16.26
CA ARG A 128 23.96 -24.33 16.76
C ARG A 128 23.49 -24.65 18.17
#